data_AF-A0A563W1Z0-F1
#
_entry.id   AF-A0A563W1Z0-F1
#
_cell.length_a   1.000
_cell.length_b   1.000
_cell.length_c   1.000
_cell.angle_alpha   90.00
_cell.angle_beta   90.00
_cell.angle_gamma   90.00
#
_symmetry.space_group_name_H-M   'P 1'
#
loop_
_entity.id
_entity.type
_entity.pdbx_description
1 polymer ?
#
loop_
_entity_poly.entity_id
_entity_poly.type
_entity_poly.pdbx_seq_one_letter_code
_entity_poly.pdbx_strand_id
1 'polypeptide(L)'
;MVREIMNTDQKPKHQVVSMKTIGILGGMSSQATAGYYHLINTGINQMCGGWNAAELLICSVNFANIEAFVRGDRWNDAANYLVSKAIQLEKGGADFIMMATNTMHRVAPQIEAAIQIPLIHIVDVTAEEIKKHGMTKVGVLGTKPVMEADFYRDRFARHRL
;
A
#
# COMPACT_ATOMS: atom_id res chain seq x y z
N MET A 1 -13.45 -23.70 -43.63
CA MET A 1 -12.43 -24.72 -43.33
C MET A 1 -11.18 -23.96 -42.89
N VAL A 2 -11.17 -23.28 -41.73
CA VAL A 2 -10.90 -23.83 -40.40
C VAL A 2 -11.70 -23.01 -39.37
N ARG A 3 -12.91 -23.47 -39.04
CA ARG A 3 -13.76 -22.99 -37.92
C ARG A 3 -13.72 -23.97 -36.75
N GLU A 4 -12.68 -24.80 -36.69
CA GLU A 4 -12.45 -25.82 -35.68
C GLU A 4 -10.98 -25.75 -35.28
N ILE A 5 -10.69 -26.07 -34.02
CA ILE A 5 -9.39 -25.94 -33.35
C ILE A 5 -9.14 -24.52 -32.84
N MET A 6 -10.02 -24.07 -31.94
CA MET A 6 -9.60 -23.73 -30.58
C MET A 6 -10.83 -23.91 -29.70
N ASN A 7 -10.92 -25.11 -29.15
CA ASN A 7 -11.66 -25.34 -27.93
C ASN A 7 -11.01 -24.43 -26.87
N THR A 8 -11.48 -23.19 -26.73
CA THR A 8 -11.14 -22.39 -25.56
C THR A 8 -11.90 -23.06 -24.43
N ASP A 9 -11.24 -24.06 -23.87
CA ASP A 9 -11.63 -24.79 -22.70
C ASP A 9 -12.33 -23.84 -21.74
N GLN A 10 -13.56 -24.20 -21.42
CA GLN A 10 -14.31 -23.64 -20.32
C GLN A 10 -13.35 -23.58 -19.13
N LYS A 11 -12.85 -22.38 -18.78
CA LYS A 11 -12.26 -22.18 -17.45
C LYS A 11 -13.26 -22.79 -16.47
N PRO A 12 -12.86 -23.77 -15.64
CA PRO A 12 -13.79 -24.49 -14.81
C PRO A 12 -14.63 -23.48 -14.03
N LYS A 13 -15.95 -23.50 -14.28
CA LYS A 13 -16.89 -22.66 -13.54
C LYS A 13 -16.71 -23.02 -12.07
N HIS A 14 -16.51 -22.01 -11.21
CA HIS A 14 -16.37 -22.16 -9.75
C HIS A 14 -15.03 -22.72 -9.23
N GLN A 15 -13.90 -22.39 -9.86
CA GLN A 15 -12.57 -22.69 -9.28
C GLN A 15 -12.19 -21.70 -8.16
N VAL A 16 -11.66 -22.23 -7.05
CA VAL A 16 -11.05 -21.41 -5.98
C VAL A 16 -9.73 -20.83 -6.51
N VAL A 17 -9.61 -19.50 -6.44
CA VAL A 17 -8.40 -18.78 -6.83
C VAL A 17 -7.60 -18.49 -5.56
N SER A 18 -6.32 -18.89 -5.53
CA SER A 18 -5.41 -18.51 -4.47
C SER A 18 -4.88 -17.10 -4.74
N MET A 19 -4.96 -16.22 -3.75
CA MET A 19 -4.43 -14.86 -3.80
C MET A 19 -3.56 -14.61 -2.56
N LYS A 20 -2.68 -13.61 -2.65
CA LYS A 20 -2.02 -13.09 -1.45
C LYS A 20 -2.97 -12.16 -0.71
N THR A 21 -3.01 -12.25 0.61
CA THR A 21 -3.77 -11.35 1.47
C THR A 21 -3.02 -10.04 1.67
N ILE A 22 -3.67 -8.92 1.37
CA ILE A 22 -3.09 -7.58 1.46
C ILE A 22 -3.44 -6.96 2.82
N GLY A 23 -2.44 -6.54 3.58
CA GLY A 23 -2.62 -5.72 4.78
C GLY A 23 -2.62 -4.23 4.47
N ILE A 24 -3.72 -3.53 4.73
CA ILE A 24 -3.80 -2.06 4.63
C ILE A 24 -3.74 -1.46 6.03
N LEU A 25 -2.65 -0.76 6.33
CA LEU A 25 -2.56 0.13 7.47
C LEU A 25 -3.13 1.51 7.07
N GLY A 26 -4.36 1.76 7.48
CA GLY A 26 -5.19 2.87 6.99
C GLY A 26 -5.76 3.75 8.11
N GLY A 27 -6.77 4.55 7.77
CA GLY A 27 -7.38 5.53 8.67
C GLY A 27 -6.64 6.88 8.71
N MET A 28 -5.80 7.17 7.71
CA MET A 28 -4.92 8.36 7.69
C MET A 28 -5.04 9.21 6.41
N SER A 29 -6.24 9.46 5.87
CA SER A 29 -7.55 9.38 6.53
C SER A 29 -8.37 8.14 6.16
N SER A 30 -9.56 7.99 6.76
CA SER A 30 -10.52 6.93 6.38
C SER A 30 -10.97 7.06 4.93
N GLN A 31 -11.13 8.28 4.41
CA GLN A 31 -11.48 8.55 3.01
C GLN A 31 -10.40 8.02 2.06
N ALA A 32 -9.12 8.28 2.36
CA ALA A 32 -8.02 7.74 1.56
C ALA A 32 -8.03 6.21 1.56
N THR A 33 -8.26 5.60 2.73
CA THR A 33 -8.31 4.14 2.89
C THR A 33 -9.45 3.50 2.11
N ALA A 34 -10.63 4.12 2.10
CA ALA A 34 -11.76 3.69 1.27
C ALA A 34 -11.41 3.72 -0.23
N GLY A 35 -10.66 4.74 -0.67
CA GLY A 35 -10.14 4.82 -2.03
C GLY A 35 -9.21 3.65 -2.38
N TYR A 36 -8.28 3.28 -1.50
CA TYR A 36 -7.43 2.11 -1.69
C TYR A 36 -8.23 0.82 -1.81
N TYR A 37 -9.19 0.59 -0.91
CA TYR A 37 -10.08 -0.58 -0.98
C TYR A 37 -10.78 -0.68 -2.34
N HIS A 38 -11.34 0.43 -2.83
CA HIS A 38 -12.03 0.46 -4.10
C HIS A 38 -11.08 0.16 -5.27
N LEU A 39 -9.96 0.89 -5.37
CA LEU A 39 -9.01 0.74 -6.48
C LEU A 39 -8.40 -0.67 -6.55
N ILE A 40 -8.05 -1.25 -5.41
CA ILE A 40 -7.49 -2.60 -5.35
C ILE A 40 -8.52 -3.63 -5.85
N ASN A 41 -9.76 -3.57 -5.36
CA ASN A 41 -10.80 -4.50 -5.80
C ASN A 41 -11.15 -4.32 -7.28
N THR A 42 -11.21 -3.08 -7.76
CA THR A 42 -11.40 -2.79 -9.19
C THR A 42 -10.27 -3.39 -10.02
N GLY A 43 -9.01 -3.21 -9.60
CA GLY A 43 -7.84 -3.79 -10.30
C GLY A 43 -7.87 -5.31 -10.34
N ILE A 44 -8.15 -5.97 -9.21
CA ILE A 44 -8.28 -7.43 -9.16
C ILE A 44 -9.43 -7.92 -10.05
N ASN A 45 -10.59 -7.25 -10.03
CA ASN A 45 -11.72 -7.63 -10.87
C ASN A 45 -11.41 -7.44 -12.36
N GLN A 46 -10.69 -6.38 -12.75
CA GLN A 46 -10.23 -6.17 -14.12
C GLN A 46 -9.28 -7.27 -14.61
N MET A 47 -8.40 -7.76 -13.73
CA MET A 47 -7.42 -8.81 -14.07
C MET A 47 -8.02 -10.22 -14.08
N CYS A 48 -8.88 -10.52 -13.10
CA CYS A 48 -9.37 -11.88 -12.86
C CYS A 48 -10.81 -12.12 -13.37
N GLY A 49 -11.58 -11.05 -13.57
CA GLY A 49 -12.98 -11.10 -14.02
C GLY A 49 -13.95 -11.72 -13.02
N GLY A 50 -15.23 -11.76 -13.39
CA GLY A 50 -16.29 -12.43 -12.62
C GLY A 50 -16.49 -11.83 -11.23
N TRP A 51 -16.51 -12.69 -10.21
CA TRP A 51 -16.75 -12.31 -8.81
C TRP A 51 -15.46 -12.15 -8.00
N ASN A 52 -14.31 -12.10 -8.67
CA ASN A 52 -13.03 -11.97 -7.99
C ASN A 52 -12.91 -10.58 -7.35
N ALA A 53 -12.49 -10.59 -6.10
CA ALA A 53 -12.23 -9.45 -5.23
C ALA A 53 -10.92 -9.74 -4.48
N ALA A 54 -10.29 -8.71 -3.93
CA ALA A 54 -9.03 -8.86 -3.20
C ALA A 54 -9.26 -9.45 -1.80
N GLU A 55 -8.36 -10.33 -1.36
CA GLU A 55 -8.25 -10.72 0.04
C GLU A 55 -7.52 -9.61 0.82
N LEU A 56 -8.20 -9.04 1.82
CA LEU A 56 -7.78 -7.80 2.47
C LEU A 56 -7.96 -7.86 3.99
N LEU A 57 -6.96 -7.39 4.72
CA LEU A 57 -7.06 -7.01 6.12
C LEU A 57 -6.84 -5.51 6.24
N ILE A 58 -7.79 -4.79 6.85
CA ILE A 58 -7.67 -3.34 7.04
C ILE A 58 -7.55 -3.04 8.52
N CYS A 59 -6.41 -2.52 8.94
CA CYS A 59 -6.24 -1.93 10.25
C CYS A 59 -6.40 -0.42 10.12
N SER A 60 -7.61 0.08 10.36
CA SER A 60 -7.90 1.51 10.35
C SER A 60 -7.63 2.12 11.72
N VAL A 61 -6.76 3.13 11.77
CA VAL A 61 -6.45 3.84 13.02
C VAL A 61 -7.40 5.00 13.28
N ASN A 62 -7.38 5.51 14.52
CA ASN A 62 -8.00 6.79 14.83
C ASN A 62 -7.10 7.94 14.34
N PHE A 63 -7.56 8.66 13.32
CA PHE A 63 -6.78 9.75 12.71
C PHE A 63 -6.42 10.86 13.69
N ALA A 64 -7.25 11.12 14.70
CA ALA A 64 -6.96 12.14 15.71
C ALA A 64 -5.67 11.85 16.48
N ASN A 65 -5.35 10.58 16.73
CA ASN A 65 -4.09 10.20 17.38
C ASN A 65 -2.90 10.50 16.48
N ILE A 66 -3.00 10.15 15.19
CA ILE A 66 -1.96 10.41 14.20
C ILE A 66 -1.71 11.90 14.05
N GLU A 67 -2.78 12.68 13.96
CA GLU A 67 -2.73 14.13 13.88
C GLU A 67 -2.02 14.73 15.11
N ALA A 68 -2.38 14.27 16.31
CA ALA A 68 -1.76 14.71 17.55
C ALA A 68 -0.28 14.29 17.67
N PHE A 69 0.13 13.18 17.05
CA PHE A 69 1.55 12.82 17.00
C PHE A 69 2.30 13.72 16.02
N VAL A 70 1.76 13.93 14.81
CA VAL A 70 2.40 14.75 13.78
C VAL A 70 2.54 16.21 14.21
N ARG A 71 1.50 16.82 14.78
CA ARG A 71 1.55 18.21 15.26
C ARG A 71 2.44 18.41 16.48
N GLY A 72 2.55 17.38 17.32
CA GLY A 72 3.41 17.40 18.50
C GLY A 72 4.85 16.98 18.23
N ASP A 73 5.24 16.72 16.96
CA ASP A 73 6.54 16.15 16.57
C ASP A 73 6.88 14.82 17.30
N ARG A 74 5.86 14.06 17.72
CA ARG A 74 5.96 12.83 18.51
C ARG A 74 6.11 11.59 17.62
N TRP A 75 7.16 11.56 16.81
CA TRP A 75 7.35 10.49 15.81
C TRP A 75 7.64 9.12 16.43
N ASN A 76 8.28 9.07 17.59
CA ASN A 76 8.50 7.80 18.30
C ASN A 76 7.17 7.21 18.79
N ASP A 77 6.25 8.04 19.31
CA ASP A 77 4.93 7.58 19.71
C ASP A 77 4.11 7.12 18.51
N ALA A 78 4.19 7.84 17.39
CA ALA A 78 3.55 7.43 16.14
C ALA A 78 4.10 6.10 15.63
N ALA A 79 5.42 5.90 15.70
CA ALA A 79 6.07 4.65 15.31
C ALA A 79 5.58 3.49 16.18
N ASN A 80 5.63 3.62 17.51
CA ASN A 80 5.15 2.58 18.44
C ASN A 80 3.68 2.23 18.20
N TYR A 81 2.86 3.26 17.99
CA TYR A 81 1.45 3.07 17.68
C TYR A 81 1.25 2.30 16.37
N LEU A 82 1.90 2.70 15.28
CA LEU A 82 1.74 2.06 13.97
C LEU A 82 2.41 0.69 13.88
N VAL A 83 3.53 0.46 14.55
CA VAL A 83 4.17 -0.87 14.69
C VAL A 83 3.18 -1.87 15.30
N SER A 84 2.49 -1.48 16.38
CA SER A 84 1.48 -2.35 16.99
C SER A 84 0.36 -2.74 16.01
N LYS A 85 0.01 -1.86 15.07
CA LYS A 85 -1.03 -2.10 14.06
C LYS A 85 -0.52 -2.94 12.89
N ALA A 86 0.73 -2.74 12.47
CA ALA A 86 1.37 -3.57 11.47
C ALA A 86 1.51 -5.03 11.94
N ILE A 87 1.90 -5.24 13.21
CA ILE A 87 1.96 -6.57 13.82
C ILE A 87 0.57 -7.23 13.89
N GLN A 88 -0.50 -6.45 14.09
CA GLN A 88 -1.88 -6.99 14.04
C GLN A 88 -2.24 -7.50 12.64
N LEU A 89 -1.84 -6.78 11.58
CA LEU A 89 -2.06 -7.22 10.20
C LEU A 89 -1.27 -8.49 9.88
N GLU A 90 0.01 -8.54 10.27
CA GLU A 90 0.86 -9.72 10.09
C GLU A 90 0.28 -10.95 10.80
N LYS A 91 -0.06 -10.82 12.09
CA LYS A 91 -0.69 -11.90 12.87
C LYS A 91 -2.07 -12.29 12.34
N GLY A 92 -2.75 -11.37 11.64
CA GLY A 92 -4.02 -11.63 10.97
C GLY A 92 -3.88 -12.43 9.68
N GLY A 93 -2.65 -12.67 9.19
CA GLY A 93 -2.40 -13.43 7.96
C GLY A 93 -2.16 -12.57 6.72
N ALA A 94 -1.83 -11.29 6.86
CA ALA A 94 -1.37 -10.51 5.71
C ALA A 94 -0.04 -11.08 5.16
N ASP A 95 0.06 -11.23 3.85
CA ASP A 95 1.30 -11.65 3.18
C ASP A 95 2.26 -10.47 2.97
N PHE A 96 1.73 -9.25 2.94
CA PHE A 96 2.48 -8.00 2.86
C PHE A 96 1.60 -6.84 3.34
N ILE A 97 2.23 -5.72 3.69
CA ILE A 97 1.55 -4.51 4.17
C ILE A 97 1.77 -3.34 3.22
N MET A 98 0.77 -2.49 3.10
CA MET A 98 0.88 -1.15 2.53
C MET A 98 0.26 -0.11 3.47
N MET A 99 0.75 1.13 3.41
CA MET A 99 0.21 2.25 4.18
C MET A 99 -0.58 3.21 3.29
N ALA A 100 -1.85 3.45 3.64
CA ALA A 100 -2.71 4.39 2.92
C ALA A 100 -2.44 5.86 3.34
N THR A 101 -1.17 6.29 3.30
CA THR A 101 -0.73 7.64 3.69
C THR A 101 0.71 7.92 3.22
N ASN A 102 1.00 9.13 2.74
CA ASN A 102 2.37 9.54 2.43
C ASN A 102 3.14 9.93 3.71
N THR A 103 2.53 10.72 4.58
CA THR A 103 3.18 11.30 5.77
C THR A 103 3.80 10.25 6.69
N MET A 104 3.10 9.14 6.95
CA MET A 104 3.56 8.14 7.93
C MET A 104 4.64 7.20 7.39
N HIS A 105 5.02 7.31 6.12
CA HIS A 105 6.24 6.65 5.64
C HIS A 105 7.51 7.17 6.33
N ARG A 106 7.43 8.31 7.04
CA ARG A 106 8.50 8.76 7.95
C ARG A 106 8.87 7.73 9.00
N VAL A 107 7.92 6.89 9.44
CA VAL A 107 8.17 5.82 10.43
C VAL A 107 8.18 4.42 9.79
N ALA A 108 8.27 4.33 8.46
CA ALA A 108 8.37 3.06 7.76
C ALA A 108 9.57 2.20 8.23
N PRO A 109 10.78 2.76 8.49
CA PRO A 109 11.91 1.94 8.95
C PRO A 109 11.63 1.18 10.26
N GLN A 110 10.90 1.80 11.19
CA GLN A 110 10.52 1.18 12.47
C GLN A 110 9.49 0.06 12.25
N ILE A 111 8.57 0.24 11.29
CA ILE A 111 7.60 -0.79 10.92
C ILE A 111 8.32 -1.96 10.23
N GLU A 112 9.14 -1.68 9.22
CA GLU A 112 9.95 -2.67 8.48
C GLU A 112 10.82 -3.51 9.44
N ALA A 113 11.39 -2.90 10.48
CA ALA A 113 12.21 -3.61 11.47
C ALA A 113 11.40 -4.51 12.44
N ALA A 114 10.09 -4.28 12.57
CA ALA A 114 9.25 -4.94 13.57
C ALA A 114 8.40 -6.09 13.01
N ILE A 115 8.20 -6.15 11.69
CA ILE A 115 7.44 -7.21 10.99
C ILE A 115 8.40 -8.08 10.16
N GLN A 116 7.98 -9.30 9.86
CA GLN A 116 8.70 -10.27 9.02
C GLN A 116 8.17 -10.31 7.58
N ILE A 117 6.96 -9.80 7.34
CA ILE A 117 6.37 -9.66 6.00
C ILE A 117 6.79 -8.36 5.32
N PRO A 118 6.81 -8.29 3.97
CA PRO A 118 7.20 -7.07 3.26
C PRO A 118 6.28 -5.88 3.54
N LEU A 119 6.87 -4.70 3.72
CA LEU A 119 6.17 -3.42 3.63
C LEU A 119 6.40 -2.80 2.25
N ILE A 120 5.34 -2.59 1.49
CA ILE A 120 5.41 -1.88 0.20
C ILE A 120 5.45 -0.38 0.47
N HIS A 121 6.61 0.23 0.24
CA HIS A 121 6.82 1.65 0.44
C HIS A 121 6.28 2.46 -0.75
N ILE A 122 5.45 3.48 -0.49
CA ILE A 122 4.75 4.25 -1.54
C ILE A 122 5.70 4.95 -2.53
N VAL A 123 6.85 5.41 -2.05
CA VAL A 123 7.87 6.03 -2.92
C VAL A 123 8.47 5.02 -3.90
N ASP A 124 8.64 3.75 -3.53
CA ASP A 124 9.27 2.77 -4.40
C ASP A 124 8.39 2.51 -5.63
N VAL A 125 7.10 2.25 -5.39
CA VAL A 125 6.11 2.05 -6.49
C VAL A 125 5.90 3.32 -7.32
N THR A 126 5.99 4.50 -6.70
CA THR A 126 5.88 5.78 -7.40
C THR A 126 7.10 6.03 -8.28
N ALA A 127 8.31 5.74 -7.78
CA ALA A 127 9.56 5.91 -8.50
C ALA A 127 9.63 4.98 -9.74
N GLU A 128 9.17 3.74 -9.61
CA GLU A 128 9.04 2.82 -10.74
C GLU A 128 8.15 3.40 -11.84
N GLU A 129 7.00 3.97 -11.47
CA GLU A 129 6.06 4.53 -12.44
C GLU A 129 6.58 5.80 -13.11
N ILE A 130 7.27 6.67 -12.36
CA ILE A 130 7.96 7.87 -12.89
C ILE A 130 8.99 7.45 -13.95
N LYS A 131 9.80 6.42 -13.67
CA LYS A 131 10.82 5.93 -14.59
C LYS A 131 10.24 5.33 -15.86
N LYS A 132 9.12 4.61 -15.77
CA LYS A 132 8.43 4.07 -16.96
C LYS A 132 8.02 5.17 -17.94
N HIS A 133 7.76 6.37 -17.43
CA HIS A 133 7.43 7.56 -18.22
C HIS A 133 8.67 8.36 -18.67
N GLY A 134 9.89 7.86 -18.45
CA GLY A 134 11.13 8.50 -18.88
C GLY A 134 11.46 9.79 -18.11
N MET A 135 10.79 10.05 -16.99
CA MET A 135 11.02 11.23 -16.17
C MET A 135 12.19 11.01 -15.21
N THR A 136 13.04 12.03 -15.05
CA THR A 136 14.23 12.00 -14.18
C THR A 136 14.21 13.04 -13.07
N LYS A 137 13.22 13.95 -13.10
CA LYS A 137 13.02 14.99 -12.09
C LYS A 137 11.54 15.34 -12.01
N VAL A 138 10.98 15.31 -10.80
CA VAL A 138 9.56 15.58 -10.55
C VAL A 138 9.38 16.56 -9.39
N GLY A 139 8.25 17.28 -9.40
CA GLY A 139 7.80 18.02 -8.21
C GLY A 139 7.02 17.10 -7.27
N VAL A 140 7.18 17.28 -5.96
CA VAL A 140 6.41 16.56 -4.94
C VAL A 140 5.44 17.53 -4.27
N LEU A 141 4.14 17.18 -4.29
CA LEU A 141 3.10 17.87 -3.54
C LEU A 141 2.61 16.98 -2.41
N GLY A 142 2.48 17.53 -1.21
CA GLY A 142 2.06 16.77 -0.04
C GLY A 142 1.85 17.64 1.19
N THR A 143 1.73 17.00 2.33
CA THR A 143 1.75 17.70 3.63
C THR A 143 3.14 18.28 3.89
N LYS A 144 3.24 19.24 4.82
CA LYS A 144 4.52 19.84 5.22
C LYS A 144 5.61 18.79 5.53
N PRO A 145 5.37 17.72 6.33
CA PRO A 145 6.39 16.69 6.55
C PRO A 145 6.83 15.97 5.27
N VAL A 146 5.94 15.73 4.30
CA VAL A 146 6.31 15.07 3.03
C VAL A 146 7.19 15.97 2.17
N MET A 147 6.90 17.28 2.15
CA MET A 147 7.61 18.23 1.29
C MET A 147 8.93 18.72 1.89
N GLU A 148 9.03 18.82 3.22
CA GLU A 148 10.19 19.42 3.88
C GLU A 148 11.16 18.42 4.52
N ALA A 149 10.71 17.20 4.87
CA ALA A 149 11.58 16.24 5.55
C ALA A 149 12.33 15.33 4.57
N ASP A 150 13.51 14.90 5.00
CA ASP A 150 14.45 14.18 4.14
C ASP A 150 13.98 12.77 3.79
N PHE A 151 13.18 12.11 4.64
CA PHE A 151 12.80 10.69 4.45
C PHE A 151 12.18 10.38 3.07
N TYR A 152 11.38 11.30 2.52
CA TYR A 152 10.69 11.10 1.25
C TYR A 152 11.65 11.34 0.07
N ARG A 153 12.43 12.43 0.14
CA ARG A 153 13.45 12.78 -0.85
C ARG A 153 14.57 11.75 -0.91
N ASP A 154 15.07 11.32 0.24
CA ASP A 154 16.15 10.35 0.35
C ASP A 154 15.73 8.97 -0.17
N ARG A 155 14.45 8.59 -0.01
CA ARG A 155 13.93 7.35 -0.60
C ARG A 155 13.87 7.47 -2.14
N PHE A 156 13.46 8.59 -2.72
CA PHE A 156 13.54 8.83 -4.17
C PHE A 156 14.98 8.83 -4.69
N ALA A 157 15.92 9.39 -3.94
CA ALA A 157 17.33 9.43 -4.33
C ALA A 157 17.93 8.01 -4.49
N ARG A 158 17.47 7.02 -3.71
CA ARG A 158 17.86 5.60 -3.89
C ARG A 158 17.42 5.04 -5.24
N HIS A 159 16.38 5.63 -5.83
CA HIS A 159 15.90 5.33 -7.17
C HIS A 159 16.55 6.18 -8.26
N ARG A 160 17.50 7.07 -7.94
CA ARG A 160 18.09 8.04 -8.89
C ARG A 160 17.05 9.03 -9.45
N LEU A 161 16.11 9.44 -8.60
CA LEU A 161 15.12 10.49 -8.83
C LEU A 161 15.27 11.62 -7.81
#